data_AF-A9KHA7-F1
#
_entry.id   AF-A9KHA7-F1
#
_cell.length_a   1.000
_cell.length_b   1.000
_cell.length_c   1.000
_cell.angle_alpha   90.00
_cell.angle_beta   90.00
_cell.angle_gamma   90.00
#
_symmetry.space_group_name_H-M   'P 1'
#
loop_
_entity.id
_entity.type
_entity.pdbx_description
1 polymer ?
#
loop_
_entity_poly.entity_id
_entity_poly.type
_entity_poly.pdbx_seq_one_letter_code
_entity_poly.pdbx_strand_id
1 'polypeptide(L)'
;MNRKSNKLHVINRVIALLAMLCIVTGLFGNQVSAAKVTIAKELKIGQYVTFGTYNKEPILWRVIDLDKGGNPLLYAENILTYKAFDDQLWVANTAKNYGNNYWASSDLRAWLNGVGDEIAYDASGAPKSGTTKDGWNAYDEEQGFLTEFTKEEQDAIVLMKHKQLIDEVNSTASSVENKDAKLHRYESNIKDCLTNYEVARYLITEEKVFLLDIKEFYTLVYQAGFPVIKEPTKSAKEKNEAKSTLAFSPYWLRTPRASYAEETADPKYGGVSAKPDGASVRVVYGKDYILAKDAYDGSVGVIPALYLDKDYVLSQGNGTVTSPYHNQRKK
;
A
#
# COMPACT_ATOMS: atom_id res chain seq x y z
N MET A 1 -54.00 -49.03 47.43
CA MET A 1 -53.27 -49.18 46.14
C MET A 1 -53.24 -47.84 45.42
N ASN A 2 -52.17 -47.28 44.85
CA ASN A 2 -50.72 -47.45 45.01
C ASN A 2 -50.08 -46.08 44.63
N ARG A 3 -50.35 -45.01 45.40
CA ARG A 3 -49.89 -43.63 45.08
C ARG A 3 -48.36 -43.46 45.09
N LYS A 4 -47.64 -44.33 45.81
CA LYS A 4 -46.16 -44.36 45.85
C LYS A 4 -45.55 -44.91 44.56
N SER A 5 -46.20 -45.87 43.91
CA SER A 5 -45.72 -46.48 42.66
C SER A 5 -45.71 -45.48 41.48
N ASN A 6 -46.75 -44.63 41.36
CA ASN A 6 -46.80 -43.62 40.30
C ASN A 6 -45.75 -42.52 40.45
N LYS A 7 -45.43 -42.08 41.69
CA LYS A 7 -44.37 -41.09 41.91
C LYS A 7 -42.99 -41.63 41.53
N LEU A 8 -42.69 -42.88 41.88
CA LEU A 8 -41.40 -43.51 41.54
C LEU A 8 -41.25 -43.69 40.02
N HIS A 9 -42.33 -44.03 39.32
CA HIS A 9 -42.33 -44.18 37.86
C HIS A 9 -42.13 -42.84 37.13
N VAL A 10 -42.71 -41.75 37.64
CA VAL A 10 -42.51 -40.40 37.09
C VAL A 10 -41.09 -39.90 37.35
N ILE A 11 -40.55 -40.13 38.55
CA ILE A 11 -39.16 -39.75 38.90
C ILE A 11 -38.17 -40.49 37.98
N ASN A 12 -38.35 -41.79 37.73
CA ASN A 12 -37.47 -42.55 36.85
C ASN A 12 -37.55 -42.09 35.39
N ARG A 13 -38.72 -41.66 34.90
CA ARG A 13 -38.87 -41.07 33.55
C ARG A 13 -38.20 -39.71 33.43
N VAL A 14 -38.28 -38.87 34.45
CA VAL A 14 -37.61 -37.56 34.48
C VAL A 14 -36.09 -37.72 34.56
N ILE A 15 -35.58 -38.68 35.35
CA ILE A 15 -34.14 -39.00 35.41
C ILE A 15 -33.64 -39.53 34.07
N ALA A 16 -34.41 -40.42 33.40
CA ALA A 16 -34.05 -40.92 32.08
C ALA A 16 -34.03 -39.83 30.99
N LEU A 17 -34.97 -38.87 31.03
CA LEU A 17 -35.00 -37.72 30.13
C LEU A 17 -33.83 -36.75 30.37
N LEU A 18 -33.46 -36.50 31.64
CA LEU A 18 -32.29 -35.68 31.98
C LEU A 18 -30.96 -36.35 31.59
N ALA A 19 -30.84 -37.67 31.80
CA ALA A 19 -29.66 -38.42 31.37
C ALA A 19 -29.51 -38.43 29.84
N MET A 20 -30.61 -38.53 29.09
CA MET A 20 -30.61 -38.48 27.63
C MET A 20 -30.27 -37.07 27.10
N LEU A 21 -30.70 -36.00 27.78
CA LEU A 21 -30.33 -34.62 27.45
C LEU A 21 -28.84 -34.34 27.67
N CYS A 22 -28.23 -34.92 28.71
CA CYS A 22 -26.78 -34.80 28.97
C CYS A 22 -25.91 -35.56 27.95
N ILE A 23 -26.41 -36.66 27.37
CA ILE A 23 -25.70 -37.38 26.30
C ILE A 23 -25.76 -36.59 24.98
N VAL A 24 -26.87 -35.89 24.72
CA VAL A 24 -27.01 -35.03 23.53
C VAL A 24 -26.15 -33.77 23.62
N THR A 25 -25.99 -33.16 24.80
CA THR A 25 -25.07 -32.01 24.98
C THR A 25 -23.60 -32.42 25.06
N GLY A 26 -23.29 -33.66 25.46
CA GLY A 26 -21.92 -34.21 25.45
C GLY A 26 -21.40 -34.56 24.04
N LEU A 27 -22.29 -34.74 23.05
CA LEU A 27 -21.91 -35.01 21.65
C LEU A 27 -21.62 -33.74 20.84
N PHE A 28 -22.01 -32.56 21.36
CA PHE A 28 -21.52 -31.25 20.89
C PHE A 28 -20.37 -30.79 21.78
N GLY A 29 -19.45 -31.69 22.12
CA GLY A 29 -18.15 -31.29 22.63
C GLY A 29 -17.61 -30.22 21.68
N ASN A 30 -17.40 -29.01 22.20
CA ASN A 30 -16.82 -27.88 21.47
C ASN A 30 -15.57 -28.38 20.76
N GLN A 31 -15.69 -28.67 19.47
CA GLN A 31 -14.56 -28.82 18.56
C GLN A 31 -14.01 -27.40 18.43
N VAL A 32 -13.22 -26.99 19.42
CA VAL A 32 -12.35 -25.83 19.29
C VAL A 32 -11.34 -26.25 18.24
N SER A 33 -11.66 -25.99 16.97
CA SER A 33 -10.70 -26.10 15.90
C SER A 33 -9.52 -25.25 16.33
N ALA A 34 -8.38 -25.89 16.61
CA ALA A 34 -7.15 -25.17 16.91
C ALA A 34 -6.99 -24.13 15.80
N ALA A 35 -6.95 -22.84 16.17
CA ALA A 35 -6.74 -21.78 15.20
C ALA A 35 -5.43 -22.11 14.48
N LYS A 36 -5.52 -22.40 13.17
CA LYS A 36 -4.35 -22.75 12.39
C LYS A 36 -3.43 -21.54 12.40
N VAL A 37 -2.32 -21.67 13.11
CA VAL A 37 -1.24 -20.70 13.06
C VAL A 37 -0.63 -20.80 11.68
N THR A 38 -0.52 -19.67 11.00
CA THR A 38 0.10 -19.58 9.67
C THR A 38 1.29 -18.65 9.83
N ILE A 39 2.44 -19.00 9.27
CA ILE A 39 3.62 -18.12 9.26
C ILE A 39 3.72 -17.45 7.89
N ALA A 40 4.25 -16.23 7.82
CA ALA A 40 4.20 -15.42 6.61
C ALA A 40 4.79 -16.11 5.37
N LYS A 41 5.83 -16.94 5.52
CA LYS A 41 6.42 -17.73 4.42
C LYS A 41 5.48 -18.77 3.79
N GLU A 42 4.38 -19.12 4.47
CA GLU A 42 3.36 -20.03 3.95
C GLU A 42 2.31 -19.32 3.10
N LEU A 43 2.33 -17.98 3.08
CA LEU A 43 1.44 -17.18 2.26
C LEU A 43 1.72 -17.40 0.78
N LYS A 44 0.65 -17.38 -0.01
CA LYS A 44 0.68 -17.50 -1.46
C LYS A 44 0.25 -16.21 -2.12
N ILE A 45 0.82 -15.95 -3.29
CA ILE A 45 0.40 -14.86 -4.17
C ILE A 45 -1.12 -14.90 -4.36
N GLY A 46 -1.77 -13.75 -4.18
CA GLY A 46 -3.22 -13.57 -4.24
C GLY A 46 -3.96 -13.75 -2.90
N GLN A 47 -3.31 -14.25 -1.84
CA GLN A 47 -3.92 -14.31 -0.51
C GLN A 47 -3.91 -12.94 0.18
N TYR A 48 -4.78 -12.80 1.19
CA TYR A 48 -4.98 -11.56 1.92
C TYR A 48 -4.57 -11.66 3.39
N VAL A 49 -4.02 -10.56 3.89
CA VAL A 49 -3.59 -10.38 5.28
C VAL A 49 -4.12 -9.04 5.80
N THR A 50 -4.58 -9.02 7.04
CA THR A 50 -4.78 -7.79 7.80
C THR A 50 -3.57 -7.56 8.71
N PHE A 51 -2.85 -6.45 8.48
CA PHE A 51 -1.60 -6.12 9.15
C PHE A 51 -1.48 -4.60 9.30
N GLY A 52 -1.13 -4.10 10.48
CA GLY A 52 -1.15 -2.66 10.75
C GLY A 52 -2.55 -2.05 10.79
N THR A 53 -2.59 -0.80 11.23
CA THR A 53 -3.80 0.03 11.32
C THR A 53 -3.45 1.41 10.76
N TYR A 54 -4.39 2.04 10.06
CA TYR A 54 -4.28 3.44 9.67
C TYR A 54 -5.67 4.09 9.77
N ASN A 55 -5.75 5.30 10.34
CA ASN A 55 -7.01 5.96 10.66
C ASN A 55 -7.96 5.09 11.50
N LYS A 56 -7.40 4.29 12.42
CA LYS A 56 -8.12 3.33 13.28
C LYS A 56 -8.81 2.19 12.51
N GLU A 57 -8.54 2.04 11.22
CA GLU A 57 -9.02 0.94 10.39
C GLU A 57 -7.88 -0.06 10.12
N PRO A 58 -8.09 -1.37 10.33
CA PRO A 58 -7.10 -2.38 9.95
C PRO A 58 -6.85 -2.35 8.44
N ILE A 59 -5.59 -2.44 8.02
CA ILE A 59 -5.24 -2.38 6.60
C ILE A 59 -5.33 -3.78 5.99
N LEU A 60 -6.05 -3.90 4.88
CA LEU A 60 -6.11 -5.11 4.08
C LEU A 60 -5.01 -5.10 3.01
N TRP A 61 -4.20 -6.14 3.01
CA TRP A 61 -3.09 -6.34 2.08
C TRP A 61 -3.33 -7.57 1.24
N ARG A 62 -2.90 -7.51 -0.02
CA ARG A 62 -2.79 -8.65 -0.92
C ARG A 62 -1.32 -9.02 -1.06
N VAL A 63 -1.00 -10.31 -1.00
CA VAL A 63 0.33 -10.82 -1.35
C VAL A 63 0.47 -10.78 -2.87
N ILE A 64 1.41 -10.00 -3.39
CA ILE A 64 1.61 -9.86 -4.85
C ILE A 64 2.91 -10.48 -5.35
N ASP A 65 3.83 -10.80 -4.45
CA ASP A 65 5.10 -11.48 -4.76
C ASP A 65 5.70 -12.14 -3.51
N LEU A 66 6.72 -12.98 -3.71
CA LEU A 66 7.59 -13.51 -2.65
C LEU A 66 9.05 -13.20 -3.04
N ASP A 67 9.82 -12.57 -2.16
CA ASP A 67 11.23 -12.36 -2.44
C ASP A 67 12.03 -13.69 -2.46
N LYS A 68 13.30 -13.62 -2.84
CA LYS A 68 14.20 -14.80 -2.86
C LYS A 68 14.39 -15.45 -1.49
N GLY A 69 14.20 -14.69 -0.40
CA GLY A 69 14.28 -15.16 0.98
C GLY A 69 12.97 -15.78 1.49
N GLY A 70 11.87 -15.65 0.75
CA GLY A 70 10.53 -16.09 1.12
C GLY A 70 9.72 -15.06 1.91
N ASN A 71 10.15 -13.80 1.98
CA ASN A 71 9.36 -12.71 2.55
C ASN A 71 8.24 -12.32 1.56
N PRO A 72 6.97 -12.36 1.96
CA PRO A 72 5.89 -11.92 1.09
C PRO A 72 5.85 -10.41 0.92
N LEU A 73 5.70 -9.97 -0.33
CA LEU A 73 5.41 -8.59 -0.69
C LEU A 73 3.91 -8.33 -0.53
N LEU A 74 3.58 -7.53 0.47
CA LEU A 74 2.24 -7.05 0.76
C LEU A 74 2.00 -5.75 0.01
N TYR A 75 0.89 -5.67 -0.73
CA TYR A 75 0.42 -4.46 -1.40
C TYR A 75 -0.99 -4.13 -0.92
N ALA A 76 -1.21 -2.89 -0.48
CA ALA A 76 -2.49 -2.49 0.06
C ALA A 76 -3.60 -2.71 -0.98
N GLU A 77 -4.71 -3.32 -0.55
CA GLU A 77 -5.80 -3.67 -1.45
C GLU A 77 -6.58 -2.43 -1.91
N ASN A 78 -6.57 -1.37 -1.10
CA ASN A 78 -7.31 -0.13 -1.30
C ASN A 78 -6.41 1.10 -1.21
N ILE A 79 -6.88 2.22 -1.77
CA ILE A 79 -6.27 3.53 -1.52
C ILE A 79 -6.55 3.93 -0.08
N LEU A 80 -5.50 4.09 0.73
CA LEU A 80 -5.62 4.32 2.17
C LEU A 80 -5.85 5.79 2.53
N THR A 81 -5.36 6.69 1.69
CA THR A 81 -5.45 8.14 1.85
C THR A 81 -5.10 8.84 0.54
N TYR A 82 -5.25 10.15 0.51
CA TYR A 82 -4.80 11.02 -0.58
C TYR A 82 -3.77 11.99 0.00
N LYS A 83 -2.63 12.13 -0.67
CA LYS A 83 -1.53 12.99 -0.24
C LYS A 83 -0.74 13.45 -1.44
N ALA A 84 -0.17 14.65 -1.33
CA ALA A 84 0.87 15.08 -2.25
C ALA A 84 2.06 14.12 -2.13
N PHE A 85 2.80 13.95 -3.23
CA PHE A 85 4.07 13.24 -3.22
C PHE A 85 5.15 14.05 -2.49
N ASP A 86 5.11 15.38 -2.63
CA ASP A 86 6.12 16.30 -2.10
C ASP A 86 5.58 17.73 -1.94
N ASP A 87 6.21 18.53 -1.09
CA ASP A 87 5.86 19.93 -0.88
C ASP A 87 6.15 20.81 -2.11
N GLN A 88 5.27 21.76 -2.42
CA GLN A 88 5.45 22.66 -3.57
C GLN A 88 6.78 23.43 -3.57
N LEU A 89 7.26 23.83 -2.39
CA LEU A 89 8.36 24.77 -2.20
C LEU A 89 9.73 24.10 -2.27
N TRP A 90 9.81 22.83 -2.65
CA TRP A 90 11.09 22.15 -2.76
C TRP A 90 12.04 22.84 -3.74
N VAL A 91 13.12 23.41 -3.19
CA VAL A 91 14.11 24.21 -3.92
C VAL A 91 15.24 23.33 -4.46
N ALA A 92 14.93 22.33 -5.28
CA ALA A 92 15.90 21.97 -6.29
C ALA A 92 15.29 21.97 -7.69
N ASN A 93 15.67 23.03 -8.39
CA ASN A 93 15.98 23.00 -9.82
C ASN A 93 14.85 22.53 -10.75
N THR A 94 13.62 22.51 -10.25
CA THR A 94 12.43 22.28 -11.07
C THR A 94 12.14 23.57 -11.84
N ALA A 95 11.72 23.45 -13.10
CA ALA A 95 11.35 24.62 -13.88
C ALA A 95 10.07 25.29 -13.37
N LYS A 96 9.37 24.64 -12.42
CA LYS A 96 8.11 25.05 -11.83
C LYS A 96 8.09 24.65 -10.36
N ASN A 97 7.74 25.58 -9.47
CA ASN A 97 7.53 25.32 -8.04
C ASN A 97 6.27 24.46 -7.85
N TYR A 98 6.34 23.16 -8.15
CA TYR A 98 5.26 22.17 -8.06
C TYR A 98 5.69 20.90 -7.31
N GLY A 99 6.70 21.03 -6.45
CA GLY A 99 7.35 19.96 -5.70
C GLY A 99 8.34 19.14 -6.52
N ASN A 100 8.89 18.09 -5.91
CA ASN A 100 9.89 17.22 -6.54
C ASN A 100 9.39 15.80 -6.77
N ASN A 101 9.78 15.21 -7.90
CA ASN A 101 9.56 13.80 -8.22
C ASN A 101 10.62 12.83 -7.66
N TYR A 102 11.57 13.32 -6.87
CA TYR A 102 12.67 12.53 -6.31
C TYR A 102 12.25 11.76 -5.05
N TRP A 103 11.84 10.51 -5.24
CA TRP A 103 11.40 9.62 -4.16
C TRP A 103 12.31 9.61 -2.92
N ALA A 104 13.63 9.58 -3.12
CA ALA A 104 14.59 9.40 -2.04
C ALA A 104 14.54 10.50 -0.97
N SER A 105 14.17 11.73 -1.35
CA SER A 105 13.94 12.84 -0.41
C SER A 105 12.48 13.24 -0.28
N SER A 106 11.55 12.57 -0.96
CA SER A 106 10.15 13.00 -0.98
C SER A 106 9.51 12.96 0.41
N ASP A 107 8.66 13.94 0.69
CA ASP A 107 7.92 14.01 1.95
C ASP A 107 7.00 12.82 2.15
N LEU A 108 6.41 12.29 1.06
CA LEU A 108 5.54 11.12 1.14
C LEU A 108 6.32 9.86 1.60
N ARG A 109 7.57 9.70 1.16
CA ARG A 109 8.45 8.62 1.63
C ARG A 109 8.79 8.79 3.11
N ALA A 110 9.11 10.01 3.53
CA ALA A 110 9.40 10.32 4.93
C ALA A 110 8.19 10.01 5.83
N TRP A 111 7.00 10.45 5.44
CA TRP A 111 5.75 10.14 6.14
C TRP A 111 5.45 8.64 6.18
N LEU A 112 5.58 7.92 5.07
CA LEU A 112 5.34 6.47 4.99
C LEU A 112 6.22 5.64 5.94
N ASN A 113 7.43 6.13 6.23
CA ASN A 113 8.39 5.45 7.10
C ASN A 113 8.50 6.11 8.50
N GLY A 114 7.71 7.15 8.76
CA GLY A 114 7.74 7.90 10.03
C GLY A 114 6.93 7.23 11.14
N VAL A 115 7.34 7.48 12.38
CA VAL A 115 6.65 7.07 13.61
C VAL A 115 6.56 8.29 14.53
N GLY A 116 5.37 8.57 15.06
CA GLY A 116 5.11 9.75 15.88
C GLY A 116 5.12 11.05 15.06
N ASP A 117 5.38 12.16 15.75
CA ASP A 117 5.30 13.51 15.19
C ASP A 117 6.65 14.00 14.61
N GLU A 118 7.76 13.42 15.05
CA GLU A 118 9.12 13.80 14.64
C GLU A 118 9.54 13.09 13.35
N ILE A 119 8.91 13.47 12.24
CA ILE A 119 9.22 12.93 10.91
C ILE A 119 10.35 13.77 10.28
N ALA A 120 11.38 13.09 9.80
CA ALA A 120 12.49 13.71 9.10
C ALA A 120 12.12 14.05 7.64
N TYR A 121 11.25 15.04 7.48
CA TYR A 121 11.00 15.69 6.20
C TYR A 121 12.26 16.41 5.71
N ASP A 122 12.26 16.81 4.44
CA ASP A 122 13.34 17.62 3.92
C ASP A 122 13.29 19.08 4.42
N ALA A 123 14.15 19.94 3.88
CA ALA A 123 14.28 21.33 4.34
C ALA A 123 13.01 22.18 4.14
N SER A 124 12.08 21.77 3.26
CA SER A 124 10.77 22.42 3.06
C SER A 124 9.82 22.14 4.23
N GLY A 125 10.03 21.01 4.91
CA GLY A 125 9.06 20.41 5.82
C GLY A 125 7.88 19.79 5.09
N ALA A 126 6.96 19.19 5.84
CA ALA A 126 5.79 18.51 5.30
C ALA A 126 4.87 19.43 4.46
N PRO A 127 4.15 18.87 3.47
CA PRO A 127 3.14 19.57 2.70
C PRO A 127 2.00 20.13 3.53
N LYS A 128 1.75 21.43 3.33
CA LYS A 128 0.75 22.25 4.03
C LYS A 128 -0.36 22.64 3.06
N SER A 129 -1.48 23.15 3.59
CA SER A 129 -2.56 23.66 2.72
C SER A 129 -2.09 24.85 1.86
N GLY A 130 -1.06 25.60 2.28
CA GLY A 130 -0.47 26.68 1.47
C GLY A 130 0.46 26.21 0.33
N THR A 131 0.84 24.93 0.33
CA THR A 131 1.90 24.36 -0.52
C THR A 131 1.47 23.06 -1.20
N THR A 132 0.19 22.72 -1.11
CA THR A 132 -0.45 21.66 -1.87
C THR A 132 -1.35 22.26 -2.92
N LYS A 133 -1.55 21.55 -4.04
CA LYS A 133 -2.44 22.02 -5.10
C LYS A 133 -3.85 22.25 -4.56
N ASP A 134 -4.34 23.47 -4.74
CA ASP A 134 -5.66 23.92 -4.25
C ASP A 134 -5.85 23.76 -2.72
N GLY A 135 -4.74 23.58 -2.00
CA GLY A 135 -4.68 23.37 -0.56
C GLY A 135 -5.22 22.04 -0.05
N TRP A 136 -5.33 21.04 -0.94
CA TRP A 136 -5.95 19.76 -0.63
C TRP A 136 -5.00 18.76 0.02
N ASN A 137 -5.54 18.06 1.01
CA ASN A 137 -4.98 16.88 1.65
C ASN A 137 -3.55 17.13 2.17
N ALA A 138 -3.35 18.29 2.79
CA ALA A 138 -2.16 18.62 3.57
C ALA A 138 -1.95 17.62 4.71
N TYR A 139 -0.70 17.44 5.15
CA TYR A 139 -0.38 16.45 6.17
C TYR A 139 0.77 16.85 7.10
N ASP A 140 1.01 18.15 7.22
CA ASP A 140 1.99 18.72 8.14
C ASP A 140 1.66 18.58 9.62
N GLU A 141 0.39 18.29 9.92
CA GLU A 141 -0.09 17.99 11.27
C GLU A 141 -0.33 16.48 11.51
N GLU A 142 -0.07 15.62 10.52
CA GLU A 142 -0.26 14.18 10.66
C GLU A 142 0.99 13.50 11.23
N GLN A 143 0.77 12.56 12.14
CA GLN A 143 1.80 11.62 12.58
C GLN A 143 2.22 10.71 11.42
N GLY A 144 3.40 10.12 11.53
CA GLY A 144 3.93 9.22 10.51
C GLY A 144 3.03 7.99 10.31
N PHE A 145 3.04 7.43 9.10
CA PHE A 145 2.16 6.31 8.72
C PHE A 145 2.27 5.10 9.66
N LEU A 146 3.47 4.83 10.19
CA LEU A 146 3.74 3.68 11.06
C LEU A 146 3.34 3.91 12.52
N THR A 147 2.80 5.08 12.87
CA THR A 147 2.45 5.44 14.25
C THR A 147 1.38 4.52 14.85
N GLU A 148 0.39 4.12 14.05
CA GLU A 148 -0.70 3.24 14.49
C GLU A 148 -0.35 1.74 14.38
N PHE A 149 0.86 1.40 13.91
CA PHE A 149 1.36 0.03 13.91
C PHE A 149 1.93 -0.28 15.30
N THR A 150 1.69 -1.49 15.82
CA THR A 150 2.34 -1.91 17.06
C THR A 150 3.85 -2.06 16.85
N LYS A 151 4.62 -2.07 17.95
CA LYS A 151 6.06 -2.24 17.86
C LYS A 151 6.44 -3.56 17.17
N GLU A 152 5.73 -4.64 17.47
CA GLU A 152 5.92 -5.94 16.83
C GLU A 152 5.63 -5.90 15.33
N GLU A 153 4.62 -5.14 14.90
CA GLU A 153 4.33 -4.94 13.47
C GLU A 153 5.42 -4.12 12.81
N GLN A 154 5.86 -3.01 13.40
CA GLN A 154 6.95 -2.19 12.87
C GLN A 154 8.26 -2.99 12.72
N ASP A 155 8.54 -3.89 13.66
CA ASP A 155 9.72 -4.75 13.65
C ASP A 155 9.59 -5.91 12.65
N ALA A 156 8.37 -6.32 12.30
CA ALA A 156 8.10 -7.33 11.30
C ALA A 156 8.18 -6.82 9.84
N ILE A 157 8.33 -5.50 9.63
CA ILE A 157 8.51 -4.94 8.29
C ILE A 157 9.99 -5.00 7.92
N VAL A 158 10.29 -5.69 6.83
CA VAL A 158 11.66 -5.88 6.33
C VAL A 158 12.15 -4.60 5.66
N LEU A 159 13.36 -4.15 6.03
CA LEU A 159 14.06 -3.07 5.34
C LEU A 159 14.59 -3.59 4.00
N MET A 160 14.21 -2.94 2.90
CA MET A 160 14.51 -3.42 1.56
C MET A 160 15.21 -2.37 0.70
N LYS A 161 16.08 -2.84 -0.20
CA LYS A 161 16.74 -2.04 -1.22
C LYS A 161 15.88 -1.99 -2.48
N HIS A 162 15.61 -0.79 -2.97
CA HIS A 162 14.79 -0.59 -4.16
C HIS A 162 15.58 0.10 -5.28
N LYS A 163 15.39 -0.38 -6.51
CA LYS A 163 15.78 0.37 -7.70
C LYS A 163 14.82 1.54 -7.86
N GLN A 164 15.37 2.75 -7.92
CA GLN A 164 14.60 3.97 -8.10
C GLN A 164 15.07 4.69 -9.36
N LEU A 165 14.18 4.82 -10.34
CA LEU A 165 14.44 5.61 -11.54
C LEU A 165 14.64 7.08 -11.16
N ILE A 166 15.46 7.79 -11.93
CA ILE A 166 15.78 9.22 -11.74
C ILE A 166 15.48 9.97 -13.02
N ASP A 167 15.09 11.23 -12.89
CA ASP A 167 14.90 12.14 -14.00
C ASP A 167 16.15 12.96 -14.33
N GLU A 168 16.04 13.87 -15.29
CA GLU A 168 17.16 14.72 -15.70
C GLU A 168 17.58 15.70 -14.59
N VAL A 169 16.59 16.30 -13.91
CA VAL A 169 16.79 17.39 -12.94
C VAL A 169 17.54 16.90 -11.70
N ASN A 170 17.17 15.72 -11.19
CA ASN A 170 17.76 15.13 -9.98
C ASN A 170 19.00 14.25 -10.29
N SER A 171 19.45 14.19 -11.55
CA SER A 171 20.55 13.30 -11.96
C SER A 171 21.95 13.73 -11.53
N THR A 172 22.09 14.86 -10.84
CA THR A 172 23.37 15.36 -10.34
C THR A 172 23.78 14.77 -8.98
N ALA A 173 22.93 13.95 -8.36
CA ALA A 173 23.24 13.31 -7.08
C ALA A 173 24.43 12.32 -7.21
N SER A 174 25.36 12.38 -6.26
CA SER A 174 26.54 11.50 -6.21
C SER A 174 26.19 10.01 -6.16
N SER A 175 25.00 9.67 -5.66
CA SER A 175 24.41 8.34 -5.47
C SER A 175 23.78 7.70 -6.73
N VAL A 176 23.81 8.38 -7.87
CA VAL A 176 23.27 7.85 -9.13
C VAL A 176 24.13 6.69 -9.63
N GLU A 177 23.49 5.56 -9.89
CA GLU A 177 24.05 4.41 -10.61
C GLU A 177 23.88 4.60 -12.11
N ASN A 178 24.84 4.08 -12.89
CA ASN A 178 24.82 4.13 -14.35
C ASN A 178 24.60 5.57 -14.88
N LYS A 179 25.43 6.52 -14.43
CA LYS A 179 25.28 7.96 -14.71
C LYS A 179 25.20 8.28 -16.20
N ASP A 180 25.91 7.54 -17.05
CA ASP A 180 25.91 7.75 -18.49
C ASP A 180 24.70 7.11 -19.21
N ALA A 181 23.85 6.38 -18.50
CA ALA A 181 22.63 5.81 -19.08
C ALA A 181 21.61 6.86 -19.49
N LYS A 182 20.79 6.48 -20.47
CA LYS A 182 19.61 7.23 -20.86
C LYS A 182 18.58 7.23 -19.72
N LEU A 183 17.81 8.30 -19.65
CA LEU A 183 16.66 8.40 -18.76
C LEU A 183 15.54 7.46 -19.21
N HIS A 184 14.67 7.05 -18.28
CA HIS A 184 13.55 6.18 -18.62
C HIS A 184 12.53 6.90 -19.52
N ARG A 185 12.14 6.28 -20.63
CA ARG A 185 11.22 6.84 -21.63
C ARG A 185 9.82 6.99 -21.04
N TYR A 186 9.19 8.13 -21.29
CA TYR A 186 7.79 8.32 -20.90
C TYR A 186 6.87 7.64 -21.92
N GLU A 187 6.08 6.68 -21.44
CA GLU A 187 5.04 6.01 -22.21
C GLU A 187 3.75 5.95 -21.41
N SER A 188 2.66 6.46 -21.99
CA SER A 188 1.38 6.61 -21.29
C SER A 188 0.57 5.32 -21.22
N ASN A 189 0.70 4.45 -22.22
CA ASN A 189 0.04 3.15 -22.24
C ASN A 189 0.75 2.20 -21.28
N ILE A 190 0.00 1.52 -20.41
CA ILE A 190 0.57 0.53 -19.48
C ILE A 190 1.36 -0.55 -20.21
N LYS A 191 0.93 -0.96 -21.40
CA LYS A 191 1.59 -2.03 -22.17
C LYS A 191 2.99 -1.65 -22.65
N ASP A 192 3.27 -0.36 -22.77
CA ASP A 192 4.50 0.17 -23.34
C ASP A 192 5.40 0.81 -22.26
N CYS A 193 4.96 0.76 -20.99
CA CYS A 193 5.53 1.54 -19.91
C CYS A 193 6.94 1.13 -19.44
N LEU A 194 7.50 0.04 -19.97
CA LEU A 194 8.83 -0.49 -19.61
C LEU A 194 9.89 -0.37 -20.71
N THR A 195 9.61 0.37 -21.80
CA THR A 195 10.40 0.39 -23.06
C THR A 195 11.93 0.35 -22.89
N ASN A 196 12.52 1.11 -21.95
CA ASN A 196 13.97 1.08 -21.68
C ASN A 196 14.32 0.91 -20.19
N TYR A 197 13.43 0.35 -19.37
CA TYR A 197 13.59 0.30 -17.91
C TYR A 197 14.90 -0.35 -17.44
N GLU A 198 15.32 -1.46 -18.06
CA GLU A 198 16.49 -2.23 -17.60
C GLU A 198 17.79 -1.44 -17.68
N VAL A 199 17.91 -0.59 -18.70
CA VAL A 199 19.13 0.19 -18.99
C VAL A 199 19.00 1.65 -18.58
N ALA A 200 17.86 2.05 -18.01
CA ALA A 200 17.63 3.42 -17.57
C ALA A 200 18.48 3.77 -16.34
N ARG A 201 18.83 5.05 -16.22
CA ARG A 201 19.50 5.63 -15.04
C ARG A 201 18.67 5.44 -13.77
N TYR A 202 19.32 5.11 -12.67
CA TYR A 202 18.66 4.83 -11.38
C TYR A 202 19.58 5.15 -10.20
N LEU A 203 19.04 5.08 -8.99
CA LEU A 203 19.80 4.92 -7.74
C LEU A 203 19.17 3.80 -6.91
N ILE A 204 19.82 3.48 -5.80
CA ILE A 204 19.28 2.57 -4.79
C ILE A 204 18.82 3.35 -3.57
N THR A 205 17.57 3.13 -3.16
CA THR A 205 17.04 3.59 -1.87
C THR A 205 16.84 2.41 -0.92
N GLU A 206 16.74 2.70 0.38
CA GLU A 206 16.42 1.72 1.42
C GLU A 206 15.22 2.21 2.24
N GLU A 207 14.12 1.46 2.25
CA GLU A 207 12.94 1.79 3.05
C GLU A 207 12.20 0.53 3.51
N LYS A 208 11.33 0.69 4.51
CA LYS A 208 10.45 -0.37 5.03
C LYS A 208 9.11 -0.36 4.28
N VAL A 209 8.54 0.82 4.10
CA VAL A 209 7.28 1.04 3.40
C VAL A 209 7.54 1.91 2.18
N PHE A 210 7.00 1.49 1.03
CA PHE A 210 7.24 2.13 -0.25
C PHE A 210 6.00 2.16 -1.14
N LEU A 211 6.06 2.88 -2.24
CA LEU A 211 5.13 2.74 -3.36
C LEU A 211 5.78 1.90 -4.44
N LEU A 212 5.04 1.05 -5.16
CA LEU A 212 5.62 0.27 -6.25
C LEU A 212 6.28 1.17 -7.31
N ASP A 213 7.40 0.72 -7.88
CA ASP A 213 7.90 1.32 -9.12
C ASP A 213 7.13 0.82 -10.34
N ILE A 214 7.35 1.44 -11.48
CA ILE A 214 6.62 1.15 -12.72
C ILE A 214 6.79 -0.30 -13.21
N LYS A 215 7.97 -0.91 -13.04
CA LYS A 215 8.21 -2.32 -13.37
C LYS A 215 7.52 -3.22 -12.37
N GLU A 216 7.68 -2.97 -11.08
CA GLU A 216 6.98 -3.75 -10.04
C GLU A 216 5.46 -3.71 -10.24
N PHE A 217 4.88 -2.52 -10.46
CA PHE A 217 3.46 -2.39 -10.79
C PHE A 217 3.10 -3.19 -12.06
N TYR A 218 3.86 -3.01 -13.15
CA TYR A 218 3.59 -3.69 -14.40
C TYR A 218 3.63 -5.22 -14.25
N THR A 219 4.65 -5.77 -13.61
CA THR A 219 4.83 -7.21 -13.50
C THR A 219 3.93 -7.83 -12.44
N LEU A 220 3.86 -7.21 -11.25
CA LEU A 220 3.26 -7.81 -10.06
C LEU A 220 1.77 -7.49 -9.91
N VAL A 221 1.27 -6.45 -10.60
CA VAL A 221 -0.14 -6.08 -10.58
C VAL A 221 -0.77 -6.28 -11.95
N TYR A 222 -0.27 -5.58 -12.98
CA TYR A 222 -0.90 -5.58 -14.30
C TYR A 222 -0.80 -6.94 -15.01
N GLN A 223 0.42 -7.46 -15.21
CA GLN A 223 0.64 -8.76 -15.87
C GLN A 223 0.16 -9.94 -15.03
N ALA A 224 0.22 -9.83 -13.71
CA ALA A 224 -0.32 -10.82 -12.78
C ALA A 224 -1.86 -10.90 -12.81
N GLY A 225 -2.54 -9.97 -13.50
CA GLY A 225 -3.99 -9.96 -13.64
C GLY A 225 -4.73 -9.48 -12.40
N PHE A 226 -4.06 -8.75 -11.49
CA PHE A 226 -4.72 -8.15 -10.34
C PHE A 226 -5.44 -6.85 -10.72
N PRO A 227 -6.45 -6.43 -9.92
CA PRO A 227 -7.15 -5.17 -10.18
C PRO A 227 -6.19 -3.98 -10.22
N VAL A 228 -6.14 -3.32 -11.37
CA VAL A 228 -5.38 -2.09 -11.59
C VAL A 228 -6.08 -0.89 -10.96
N ILE A 229 -7.40 -0.81 -11.12
CA ILE A 229 -8.23 0.21 -10.48
C ILE A 229 -8.48 -0.23 -9.05
N LYS A 230 -8.22 0.70 -8.12
CA LYS A 230 -8.27 0.46 -6.69
C LYS A 230 -9.31 1.39 -6.08
N GLU A 231 -10.18 0.80 -5.27
CA GLU A 231 -11.16 1.59 -4.53
C GLU A 231 -10.50 2.22 -3.30
N PRO A 232 -10.84 3.47 -2.96
CA PRO A 232 -10.43 4.05 -1.70
C PRO A 232 -11.20 3.44 -0.53
N THR A 233 -10.53 3.35 0.63
CA THR A 233 -11.17 2.98 1.89
C THR A 233 -12.27 3.98 2.23
N LYS A 234 -13.15 3.60 3.16
CA LYS A 234 -14.18 4.51 3.65
C LYS A 234 -13.55 5.78 4.24
N SER A 235 -12.55 5.62 5.10
CA SER A 235 -11.81 6.74 5.68
C SER A 235 -11.17 7.64 4.61
N ALA A 236 -10.52 7.06 3.60
CA ALA A 236 -9.94 7.83 2.51
C ALA A 236 -11.00 8.64 1.74
N LYS A 237 -12.17 8.05 1.46
CA LYS A 237 -13.27 8.76 0.77
C LYS A 237 -13.81 9.93 1.60
N GLU A 238 -13.97 9.74 2.92
CA GLU A 238 -14.53 10.75 3.82
C GLU A 238 -13.57 11.92 4.06
N LYS A 239 -12.27 11.64 4.14
CA LYS A 239 -11.22 12.65 4.38
C LYS A 239 -10.73 13.36 3.13
N ASN A 240 -11.02 12.83 1.94
CA ASN A 240 -10.52 13.41 0.69
C ASN A 240 -11.10 14.81 0.44
N GLU A 241 -10.26 15.82 0.52
CA GLU A 241 -10.60 17.21 0.26
C GLU A 241 -10.77 17.48 -1.25
N ALA A 242 -10.03 16.75 -2.08
CA ALA A 242 -10.11 16.84 -3.52
C ALA A 242 -11.35 16.08 -4.04
N LYS A 243 -12.45 16.81 -4.27
CA LYS A 243 -13.71 16.25 -4.79
C LYS A 243 -13.63 15.92 -6.30
N SER A 244 -12.78 14.97 -6.65
CA SER A 244 -12.61 14.49 -8.02
C SER A 244 -13.93 13.97 -8.61
N THR A 245 -14.21 14.33 -9.86
CA THR A 245 -15.37 13.84 -10.62
C THR A 245 -15.05 12.60 -11.45
N LEU A 246 -13.81 12.11 -11.38
CA LEU A 246 -13.41 10.89 -12.08
C LEU A 246 -14.12 9.68 -11.49
N ALA A 247 -14.48 8.72 -12.36
CA ALA A 247 -15.06 7.44 -11.96
C ALA A 247 -14.07 6.51 -11.22
N PHE A 248 -12.81 6.92 -11.08
CA PHE A 248 -11.75 6.21 -10.39
C PHE A 248 -10.81 7.20 -9.73
N SER A 249 -10.03 6.73 -8.75
CA SER A 249 -8.98 7.52 -8.10
C SER A 249 -7.61 7.13 -8.65
N PRO A 250 -6.85 8.06 -9.27
CA PRO A 250 -5.46 7.79 -9.62
C PRO A 250 -4.63 7.60 -8.35
N TYR A 251 -3.54 6.85 -8.43
CA TYR A 251 -2.62 6.66 -7.31
C TYR A 251 -1.16 6.72 -7.74
N TRP A 252 -0.31 7.13 -6.80
CA TRP A 252 1.11 7.32 -7.02
C TRP A 252 1.84 5.99 -7.27
N LEU A 253 2.81 6.05 -8.17
CA LEU A 253 3.96 5.16 -8.18
C LEU A 253 5.17 5.95 -7.67
N ARG A 254 6.20 5.28 -7.14
CA ARG A 254 7.45 6.00 -6.80
C ARG A 254 8.26 6.46 -8.02
N THR A 255 7.84 6.07 -9.23
CA THR A 255 8.57 6.37 -10.47
C THR A 255 8.40 7.83 -10.90
N PRO A 256 9.48 8.57 -11.17
CA PRO A 256 9.38 9.92 -11.70
C PRO A 256 9.01 9.91 -13.18
N ARG A 257 8.52 11.05 -13.67
CA ARG A 257 8.55 11.33 -15.10
C ARG A 257 9.98 11.66 -15.52
N ALA A 258 10.73 10.63 -15.89
CA ALA A 258 12.17 10.74 -16.07
C ALA A 258 12.63 11.47 -17.34
N SER A 259 11.87 11.43 -18.44
CA SER A 259 12.31 11.99 -19.72
C SER A 259 11.17 12.42 -20.62
N TYR A 260 11.55 12.99 -21.78
CA TYR A 260 10.64 13.34 -22.85
C TYR A 260 9.89 12.12 -23.38
N ALA A 261 8.60 12.32 -23.65
CA ALA A 261 7.90 11.49 -24.62
C ALA A 261 8.35 11.93 -26.02
N GLU A 262 8.42 11.02 -27.00
CA GLU A 262 8.38 11.47 -28.40
C GLU A 262 7.07 12.23 -28.63
N GLU A 263 7.02 13.20 -29.55
CA GLU A 263 5.79 14.02 -29.79
C GLU A 263 4.54 13.15 -30.03
N THR A 264 4.73 11.94 -30.58
CA THR A 264 3.68 10.95 -30.85
C THR A 264 3.22 10.14 -29.63
N ALA A 265 4.00 10.13 -28.54
CA ALA A 265 3.73 9.31 -27.34
C ALA A 265 2.84 10.02 -26.30
N ASP A 266 2.59 11.32 -26.46
CA ASP A 266 1.60 12.07 -25.68
C ASP A 266 0.64 12.89 -26.57
N PRO A 267 -0.30 12.22 -27.27
CA PRO A 267 -1.26 12.88 -28.14
C PRO A 267 -2.26 13.77 -27.38
N LYS A 268 -2.40 13.59 -26.06
CA LYS A 268 -3.34 14.35 -25.23
C LYS A 268 -2.86 15.79 -24.99
N TYR A 269 -1.56 16.04 -25.07
CA TYR A 269 -0.96 17.36 -24.84
C TYR A 269 -0.07 17.85 -26.00
N GLY A 270 -0.20 17.25 -27.19
CA GLY A 270 0.48 17.68 -28.42
C GLY A 270 2.01 17.66 -28.31
N GLY A 271 2.59 16.76 -27.52
CA GLY A 271 4.04 16.71 -27.27
C GLY A 271 4.61 17.86 -26.42
N VAL A 272 3.83 18.89 -26.09
CA VAL A 272 4.33 20.12 -25.42
C VAL A 272 4.30 20.00 -23.88
N SER A 273 3.40 19.21 -23.29
CA SER A 273 3.46 18.92 -21.85
C SER A 273 4.50 17.85 -21.50
N ALA A 274 5.27 17.37 -22.49
CA ALA A 274 6.16 16.21 -22.42
C ALA A 274 7.52 16.41 -21.72
N LYS A 275 7.80 17.56 -21.10
CA LYS A 275 9.15 17.82 -20.55
C LYS A 275 9.34 17.19 -19.17
N PRO A 276 10.49 16.55 -18.87
CA PRO A 276 10.90 16.32 -17.50
C PRO A 276 11.06 17.69 -16.83
N ASP A 277 10.29 17.94 -15.79
CA ASP A 277 10.18 19.23 -15.11
C ASP A 277 10.73 19.18 -13.68
N GLY A 278 11.21 18.01 -13.23
CA GLY A 278 11.63 17.78 -11.85
C GLY A 278 10.46 17.57 -10.89
N ALA A 279 9.22 17.76 -11.31
CA ALA A 279 8.05 17.81 -10.44
C ALA A 279 7.00 16.74 -10.74
N SER A 280 6.97 16.24 -11.97
CA SER A 280 5.97 15.26 -12.42
C SER A 280 6.31 13.84 -11.95
N VAL A 281 5.37 13.18 -11.27
CA VAL A 281 5.48 11.79 -10.78
C VAL A 281 4.48 10.90 -11.52
N ARG A 282 4.85 9.65 -11.80
CA ARG A 282 3.99 8.70 -12.50
C ARG A 282 2.81 8.27 -11.62
N VAL A 283 1.63 8.21 -12.23
CA VAL A 283 0.40 7.75 -11.57
C VAL A 283 -0.27 6.68 -12.41
N VAL A 284 -0.81 5.66 -11.74
CA VAL A 284 -1.76 4.76 -12.40
C VAL A 284 -3.06 5.53 -12.60
N TYR A 285 -3.47 5.68 -13.86
CA TYR A 285 -4.60 6.52 -14.28
C TYR A 285 -5.64 5.66 -15.01
N GLY A 286 -6.42 4.93 -14.23
CA GLY A 286 -7.41 3.99 -14.76
C GLY A 286 -6.78 2.69 -15.25
N LYS A 287 -7.52 1.94 -16.06
CA LYS A 287 -7.19 0.56 -16.45
C LYS A 287 -6.10 0.40 -17.51
N ASP A 288 -5.89 1.43 -18.34
CA ASP A 288 -5.06 1.33 -19.55
C ASP A 288 -3.86 2.29 -19.54
N TYR A 289 -3.82 3.25 -18.61
CA TYR A 289 -2.85 4.34 -18.65
C TYR A 289 -2.06 4.51 -17.35
N ILE A 290 -0.77 4.80 -17.50
CA ILE A 290 0.06 5.43 -16.47
C ILE A 290 0.43 6.81 -16.97
N LEU A 291 -0.14 7.85 -16.36
CA LEU A 291 0.16 9.24 -16.71
C LEU A 291 1.18 9.82 -15.74
N ALA A 292 1.26 11.15 -15.67
CA ALA A 292 1.96 11.87 -14.62
C ALA A 292 1.08 12.96 -14.03
N LYS A 293 1.34 13.30 -12.77
CA LYS A 293 0.77 14.45 -12.06
C LYS A 293 1.90 15.20 -11.34
N ASP A 294 1.69 16.49 -11.10
CA ASP A 294 2.62 17.30 -10.34
C ASP A 294 2.75 16.79 -8.89
N ALA A 295 3.96 16.76 -8.32
CA ALA A 295 4.24 16.15 -7.02
C ALA A 295 3.41 16.76 -5.89
N TYR A 296 3.18 18.07 -5.90
CA TYR A 296 2.34 18.77 -4.93
C TYR A 296 0.82 18.50 -5.04
N ASP A 297 0.37 17.67 -5.99
CA ASP A 297 -1.05 17.36 -6.20
C ASP A 297 -1.58 16.41 -5.12
N GLY A 298 -2.22 16.98 -4.09
CA GLY A 298 -2.85 16.25 -3.00
C GLY A 298 -4.04 15.37 -3.38
N SER A 299 -4.54 15.43 -4.62
CA SER A 299 -5.72 14.65 -5.06
C SER A 299 -5.43 13.19 -5.42
N VAL A 300 -4.20 12.72 -5.21
CA VAL A 300 -3.74 11.42 -5.70
C VAL A 300 -3.66 10.42 -4.55
N GLY A 301 -4.17 9.22 -4.79
CA GLY A 301 -4.24 8.14 -3.82
C GLY A 301 -2.88 7.55 -3.47
N VAL A 302 -2.75 7.08 -2.23
CA VAL A 302 -1.58 6.38 -1.70
C VAL A 302 -1.92 4.90 -1.50
N ILE A 303 -1.15 4.03 -2.16
CA ILE A 303 -1.23 2.57 -2.00
C ILE A 303 0.15 2.05 -1.61
N PRO A 304 0.43 1.88 -0.31
CA PRO A 304 1.73 1.41 0.13
C PRO A 304 1.93 -0.08 -0.17
N ALA A 305 3.20 -0.45 -0.20
CA ALA A 305 3.70 -1.81 -0.23
C ALA A 305 4.77 -1.99 0.83
N LEU A 306 4.92 -3.21 1.33
CA LEU A 306 5.97 -3.59 2.28
C LEU A 306 6.28 -5.08 2.18
N TYR A 307 7.48 -5.47 2.58
CA TYR A 307 7.81 -6.88 2.78
C TYR A 307 7.57 -7.25 4.25
N LEU A 308 6.78 -8.30 4.48
CA LEU A 308 6.57 -8.86 5.80
C LEU A 308 7.62 -9.93 6.09
N ASP A 309 8.20 -9.91 7.28
CA ASP A 309 9.16 -10.92 7.72
C ASP A 309 8.54 -12.32 7.59
N LYS A 310 9.23 -13.20 6.87
CA LYS A 310 8.78 -14.57 6.54
C LYS A 310 8.45 -15.43 7.76
N ASP A 311 9.01 -15.14 8.92
CA ASP A 311 8.79 -15.86 10.17
C ASP A 311 7.74 -15.18 11.06
N TYR A 312 7.16 -14.05 10.61
CA TYR A 312 6.05 -13.41 11.30
C TYR A 312 4.84 -14.35 11.43
N VAL A 313 4.28 -14.40 12.63
CA VAL A 313 3.19 -15.30 12.98
C VAL A 313 1.84 -14.63 12.74
N LEU A 314 1.08 -15.23 11.84
CA LEU A 314 -0.29 -14.88 11.53
C LEU A 314 -1.26 -15.87 12.21
N SER A 315 -2.45 -15.39 12.48
CA SER A 315 -3.51 -16.13 13.13
C SER A 315 -4.80 -16.04 12.36
N GLN A 316 -5.60 -17.10 12.43
CA GLN A 316 -6.98 -17.16 11.92
C GLN A 316 -7.10 -16.84 10.42
N GLY A 317 -8.27 -17.06 9.84
CA GLY A 317 -8.50 -16.81 8.42
C GLY A 317 -8.02 -17.91 7.47
N ASN A 318 -8.41 -17.78 6.20
CA ASN A 318 -8.05 -18.69 5.12
C ASN A 318 -7.35 -17.98 3.94
N GLY A 319 -7.03 -16.70 4.12
CA GLY A 319 -6.35 -15.88 3.13
C GLY A 319 -7.26 -15.41 1.99
N THR A 320 -8.58 -15.46 2.14
CA THR A 320 -9.52 -14.84 1.19
C THR A 320 -9.79 -13.38 1.55
N VAL A 321 -10.29 -12.58 0.62
CA VAL A 321 -10.64 -11.16 0.87
C VAL A 321 -11.64 -11.00 2.02
N THR A 322 -12.57 -11.95 2.17
CA THR A 322 -13.60 -11.96 3.24
C THR A 322 -13.15 -12.67 4.51
N SER A 323 -12.00 -13.37 4.48
CA SER A 323 -11.42 -14.05 5.64
C SER A 323 -9.89 -14.02 5.52
N PRO A 324 -9.29 -12.82 5.60
CA PRO A 324 -7.84 -12.66 5.50
C PRO A 324 -7.15 -13.32 6.70
N TYR A 325 -5.86 -13.61 6.58
CA TYR A 325 -5.05 -13.91 7.75
C TYR A 325 -4.91 -12.66 8.62
N HIS A 326 -4.89 -12.79 9.94
CA HIS A 326 -4.76 -11.66 10.85
C HIS A 326 -3.43 -11.68 11.60
N ASN A 327 -2.93 -10.51 11.98
CA ASN A 327 -1.86 -10.41 12.98
C ASN A 327 -2.26 -11.10 14.30
N GLN A 328 -1.30 -11.72 14.99
CA GLN A 328 -1.54 -12.16 16.37
C GLN A 328 -1.55 -10.93 17.29
N ARG A 329 -2.74 -10.40 17.58
CA ARG A 329 -2.87 -9.46 18.71
C ARG A 329 -2.80 -10.27 20.00
N LYS A 330 -1.66 -10.22 20.70
CA LYS A 330 -1.61 -10.63 22.12
C LYS A 330 -2.54 -9.67 22.87
N LYS A 331 -3.60 -10.23 23.47
CA LYS A 331 -4.51 -9.49 24.34
C LYS A 331 -3.83 -9.08 25.63
#